data_AF-A0A9E2DJR5-F1
#
_entry.id   AF-A0A9E2DJR5-F1
#
_cell.length_a   1.000
_cell.length_b   1.000
_cell.length_c   1.000
_cell.angle_alpha   90.00
_cell.angle_beta   90.00
_cell.angle_gamma   90.00
#
_symmetry.space_group_name_H-M   'P 1'
#
loop_
_entity.id
_entity.type
_entity.pdbx_description
1 polymer ?
#
loop_
_entity_poly.entity_id
_entity_poly.type
_entity_poly.pdbx_seq_one_letter_code
_entity_poly.pdbx_strand_id
1 'polypeptide(L)'
;IACFEIVDSRIENWEIKITDTIADNASCGVFVLSEEEISPTRLDLAGLKVVVEKNGEFLSEGLGSAVQGAPENAVAWLANTLGEYGIPLHAGEIVLSGSLVPLAPASAGDHFTMSIDGLGSAEVRFR
;
A
#
# COMPACT_ATOMS: atom_id res chain seq x y z
N ILE A 1 10.45 1.36 4.07
CA ILE A 1 9.86 0.02 4.25
C ILE A 1 8.96 -0.22 3.05
N ALA A 2 9.16 -1.31 2.30
CA ALA A 2 8.23 -1.75 1.28
C ALA A 2 7.07 -2.52 1.92
N CYS A 3 5.85 -2.41 1.39
CA CYS A 3 4.68 -3.02 1.99
C CYS A 3 3.69 -3.56 0.96
N PHE A 4 3.23 -4.79 1.15
CA PHE A 4 2.00 -5.28 0.53
C PHE A 4 0.82 -4.99 1.44
N GLU A 5 -0.24 -4.38 0.91
CA GLU A 5 -1.56 -4.39 1.53
C GLU A 5 -2.42 -5.46 0.86
N ILE A 6 -2.99 -6.34 1.68
CA ILE A 6 -3.95 -7.36 1.27
C ILE A 6 -5.32 -6.83 1.68
N VAL A 7 -5.98 -6.20 0.73
CA VAL A 7 -7.34 -5.68 0.89
C VAL A 7 -8.38 -6.79 0.72
N ASP A 8 -9.51 -6.64 1.39
CA ASP A 8 -10.65 -7.54 1.27
C ASP A 8 -11.96 -6.75 1.49
N SER A 9 -13.03 -7.20 0.85
CA SER A 9 -14.35 -6.57 0.93
C SER A 9 -15.32 -7.49 1.64
N ARG A 10 -16.00 -6.96 2.67
CA ARG A 10 -17.11 -7.68 3.33
C ARG A 10 -18.42 -7.56 2.55
N ILE A 11 -18.39 -6.85 1.43
CA ILE A 11 -19.53 -6.66 0.52
C ILE A 11 -19.40 -7.62 -0.65
N GLU A 12 -20.50 -8.29 -0.93
CA GLU A 12 -20.61 -9.32 -1.95
C GLU A 12 -20.13 -8.79 -3.32
N ASN A 13 -19.33 -9.61 -4.00
CA ASN A 13 -18.82 -9.37 -5.35
C ASN A 13 -18.08 -8.02 -5.56
N TRP A 14 -17.60 -7.37 -4.49
CA TRP A 14 -16.98 -6.05 -4.56
C TRP A 14 -17.90 -4.97 -5.19
N GLU A 15 -19.22 -5.13 -5.11
CA GLU A 15 -20.20 -4.14 -5.59
C GLU A 15 -20.31 -2.94 -4.62
N ILE A 16 -19.20 -2.21 -4.48
CA ILE A 16 -19.01 -1.16 -3.48
C ILE A 16 -19.19 0.25 -4.05
N LYS A 17 -19.77 1.13 -3.23
CA LYS A 17 -19.63 2.59 -3.35
C LYS A 17 -18.57 3.07 -2.34
N ILE A 18 -18.13 4.32 -2.48
CA ILE A 18 -17.12 4.88 -1.56
C ILE A 18 -17.55 4.84 -0.09
N THR A 19 -18.83 5.10 0.20
CA THR A 19 -19.37 5.02 1.58
C THR A 19 -19.31 3.62 2.16
N ASP A 20 -19.41 2.63 1.29
CA ASP A 20 -19.37 1.23 1.67
C ASP A 20 -17.95 0.83 2.05
N THR A 21 -16.95 1.21 1.25
CA THR A 21 -15.53 1.06 1.58
C THR A 21 -15.17 1.76 2.89
N ILE A 22 -15.67 2.98 3.11
CA ILE A 22 -15.45 3.73 4.36
C ILE A 22 -16.03 2.97 5.56
N ALA A 23 -17.30 2.53 5.47
CA ALA A 23 -17.96 1.77 6.52
C ALA A 23 -17.27 0.42 6.77
N ASP A 24 -16.73 -0.17 5.72
CA ASP A 24 -15.98 -1.41 5.74
C ASP A 24 -14.49 -1.21 6.07
N ASN A 25 -14.16 -0.25 6.94
CA ASN A 25 -12.80 0.04 7.39
C ASN A 25 -11.77 0.15 6.23
N ALA A 26 -12.13 0.92 5.21
CA ALA A 26 -11.36 1.10 3.98
C ALA A 26 -11.06 -0.20 3.20
N SER A 27 -11.87 -1.25 3.37
CA SER A 27 -11.63 -2.58 2.81
C SER A 27 -10.25 -3.16 3.18
N CYS A 28 -9.70 -2.77 4.33
CA CYS A 28 -8.43 -3.32 4.78
C CYS A 28 -8.59 -4.80 5.16
N GLY A 29 -7.55 -5.60 4.93
CA GLY A 29 -7.42 -6.95 5.46
C GLY A 29 -6.19 -7.04 6.35
N VAL A 30 -5.06 -7.40 5.75
CA VAL A 30 -3.75 -7.51 6.43
C VAL A 30 -2.68 -6.84 5.60
N PHE A 31 -1.49 -6.63 6.16
CA PHE A 31 -0.34 -6.10 5.44
C PHE A 31 0.93 -6.87 5.77
N VAL A 32 1.90 -6.81 4.86
CA VAL A 32 3.23 -7.44 5.00
C VAL A 32 4.30 -6.39 4.76
N LEU A 33 5.19 -6.21 5.72
CA LEU A 33 6.31 -5.28 5.65
C LEU A 33 7.59 -6.02 5.26
N SER A 34 8.45 -5.35 4.50
CA SER A 34 9.85 -5.74 4.33
C SER A 34 10.63 -5.53 5.63
N GLU A 35 11.75 -6.24 5.78
CA GLU A 35 12.69 -6.02 6.90
C GLU A 35 13.51 -4.73 6.76
N GLU A 36 13.75 -4.27 5.52
CA GLU A 36 14.59 -3.11 5.26
C GLU A 36 13.88 -1.78 5.55
N GLU A 37 14.49 -0.98 6.42
CA GLU A 37 14.09 0.39 6.72
C GLU A 37 15.05 1.39 6.07
N ILE A 38 14.55 2.13 5.08
CA ILE A 38 15.30 3.21 4.42
C ILE A 38 14.70 4.55 4.82
N SER A 39 15.58 5.50 5.17
CA SER A 39 15.18 6.87 5.48
C SER A 39 14.51 7.53 4.26
N PRO A 40 13.29 8.08 4.39
CA PRO A 40 12.58 8.70 3.26
C PRO A 40 13.32 9.91 2.68
N THR A 41 14.13 10.61 3.49
CA THR A 41 14.93 11.76 3.04
C THR A 41 16.06 11.42 2.06
N ARG A 42 16.33 10.14 1.83
CA ARG A 42 17.34 9.66 0.88
C ARG A 42 16.75 9.26 -0.48
N LEU A 43 15.44 9.37 -0.64
CA LEU A 43 14.71 8.86 -1.80
C LEU A 43 13.92 9.98 -2.48
N ASP A 44 13.81 9.90 -3.80
CA ASP A 44 12.78 10.61 -4.55
C ASP A 44 11.49 9.77 -4.48
N LEU A 45 10.64 10.07 -3.50
CA LEU A 45 9.44 9.27 -3.20
C LEU A 45 8.43 9.28 -4.36
N ALA A 46 8.33 10.38 -5.11
CA ALA A 46 7.47 10.46 -6.29
C ALA A 46 8.02 9.63 -7.46
N GLY A 47 9.35 9.60 -7.61
CA GLY A 47 10.07 8.85 -8.63
C GLY A 47 10.28 7.37 -8.33
N LEU A 48 9.97 6.89 -7.12
CA LEU A 48 10.12 5.47 -6.76
C LEU A 48 9.37 4.57 -7.75
N LYS A 49 10.09 3.66 -8.39
CA LYS A 49 9.49 2.66 -9.28
C LYS A 49 9.26 1.36 -8.52
N VAL A 50 8.05 0.80 -8.65
CA VAL A 50 7.70 -0.53 -8.18
C VAL A 50 7.49 -1.47 -9.36
N VAL A 51 7.95 -2.71 -9.22
CA VAL A 51 7.58 -3.84 -10.09
C VAL A 51 7.02 -4.93 -9.21
N VAL A 52 5.89 -5.50 -9.63
CA VAL A 52 5.22 -6.61 -8.95
C VAL A 52 5.20 -7.81 -9.89
N GLU A 53 5.56 -8.97 -9.36
CA GLU A 53 5.43 -10.25 -10.04
C GLU A 53 4.43 -11.14 -9.29
N LYS A 54 3.72 -11.97 -10.05
CA LYS A 54 2.85 -13.02 -9.54
C LYS A 54 3.34 -14.35 -10.10
N ASN A 55 3.68 -15.28 -9.21
CA ASN A 55 4.19 -16.60 -9.55
C ASN A 55 5.44 -16.57 -10.44
N GLY A 56 6.30 -15.57 -10.24
CA GLY A 56 7.53 -15.35 -11.01
C GLY A 56 7.32 -14.73 -12.39
N GLU A 57 6.10 -14.31 -12.72
CA GLU A 57 5.78 -13.59 -13.95
C GLU A 57 5.43 -12.14 -13.65
N PHE A 58 5.87 -11.22 -14.52
CA PHE A 58 5.52 -9.81 -14.42
C PHE A 58 3.99 -9.63 -14.35
N LEU A 59 3.54 -8.90 -13.34
CA LEU A 59 2.12 -8.59 -13.13
C LEU A 59 1.82 -7.11 -13.40
N SER A 60 2.57 -6.21 -12.77
CA SER A 60 2.37 -4.76 -12.90
C SER A 60 3.61 -3.96 -12.52
N GLU A 61 3.64 -2.70 -12.94
CA GLU A 61 4.61 -1.70 -12.48
C GLU A 61 3.93 -0.37 -12.25
N GLY A 62 4.56 0.48 -11.43
CA GLY A 62 4.01 1.78 -11.06
C GLY A 62 5.07 2.73 -10.51
N LEU A 63 4.65 3.95 -10.23
CA LEU A 63 5.48 4.99 -9.63
C LEU A 63 4.87 5.49 -8.33
N GLY A 64 5.70 5.97 -7.41
CA GLY A 64 5.27 6.62 -6.17
C GLY A 64 4.31 7.79 -6.43
N SER A 65 4.49 8.49 -7.54
CA SER A 65 3.61 9.59 -7.96
C SER A 65 2.15 9.19 -8.25
N ALA A 66 1.86 7.89 -8.40
CA ALA A 66 0.47 7.40 -8.46
C ALA A 66 -0.30 7.68 -7.16
N VAL A 67 0.41 7.81 -6.03
CA VAL A 67 -0.17 8.14 -4.73
C VAL A 67 -0.22 9.65 -4.56
N GLN A 68 -1.32 10.28 -4.98
CA GLN A 68 -1.54 11.73 -4.82
C GLN A 68 -0.34 12.60 -5.24
N GLY A 69 0.35 12.23 -6.31
CA GLY A 69 1.56 12.91 -6.80
C GLY A 69 2.85 12.56 -6.05
N ALA A 70 2.78 12.16 -4.77
CA ALA A 70 3.89 11.60 -3.99
C ALA A 70 3.35 10.94 -2.69
N PRO A 71 3.92 9.81 -2.22
CA PRO A 71 3.44 9.09 -1.04
C PRO A 71 3.32 9.93 0.24
N GLU A 72 4.25 10.85 0.47
CA GLU A 72 4.26 11.77 1.62
C GLU A 72 3.09 12.76 1.62
N ASN A 73 2.51 13.07 0.47
CA ASN A 73 1.31 13.91 0.39
C ASN A 73 0.11 13.21 1.04
N ALA A 74 -0.04 11.90 0.82
CA ALA A 74 -1.11 11.12 1.43
C ALA A 74 -0.95 11.03 2.95
N VAL A 75 0.29 10.89 3.44
CA VAL A 75 0.59 10.91 4.88
C VAL A 75 0.24 12.26 5.50
N ALA A 76 0.62 13.37 4.84
CA ALA A 76 0.29 14.72 5.30
C ALA A 76 -1.23 14.97 5.28
N TRP A 77 -1.93 14.51 4.23
CA TRP A 77 -3.39 14.59 4.14
C TRP A 77 -4.07 13.83 5.28
N LEU A 78 -3.63 12.60 5.58
CA LEU A 78 -4.18 11.81 6.68
C LEU A 78 -3.97 12.49 8.03
N ALA A 79 -2.75 12.97 8.30
CA ALA A 79 -2.42 13.67 9.54
C ALA A 79 -3.28 14.92 9.75
N ASN A 80 -3.46 15.73 8.69
CA ASN A 80 -4.30 16.94 8.75
C ASN A 80 -5.78 16.57 8.95
N THR A 81 -6.28 15.58 8.21
CA THR A 81 -7.68 15.13 8.29
C THR A 81 -8.00 14.61 9.69
N LEU A 82 -7.18 13.73 10.25
CA LEU A 82 -7.36 13.22 11.61
C LEU A 82 -7.22 14.33 12.67
N GLY A 83 -6.33 15.29 12.42
CA GLY A 83 -6.14 16.47 13.25
C GLY A 83 -7.40 17.33 13.41
N GLU A 84 -8.24 17.44 12.38
CA GLU A 84 -9.54 18.13 12.45
C GLU A 84 -10.51 17.45 13.44
N TYR A 85 -10.35 16.16 13.69
CA TYR A 85 -11.10 15.39 14.68
C TYR A 85 -10.39 15.27 16.04
N GLY A 86 -9.24 15.92 16.20
CA GLY A 86 -8.42 15.83 17.42
C GLY A 86 -7.75 14.47 17.61
N ILE A 87 -7.54 13.71 16.53
CA ILE A 87 -6.87 12.41 16.55
C ILE A 87 -5.43 12.60 16.04
N PRO A 88 -4.41 12.58 16.91
CA PRO A 88 -3.02 12.72 16.48
C PRO A 88 -2.47 11.39 15.95
N LEU A 89 -1.48 11.46 15.04
CA LEU A 89 -0.58 10.34 14.77
C LEU A 89 0.53 10.32 15.81
N HIS A 90 0.90 9.13 16.27
CA HIS A 90 1.93 8.90 17.28
C HIS A 90 3.23 8.39 16.66
N ALA A 91 4.35 8.72 17.31
CA ALA A 91 5.66 8.22 16.91
C ALA A 91 5.69 6.68 16.98
N GLY A 92 6.16 6.06 15.91
CA GLY A 92 6.20 4.59 15.76
C GLY A 92 4.97 3.97 15.10
N GLU A 93 3.94 4.76 14.80
CA GLU A 93 2.81 4.28 13.99
C GLU A 93 3.21 4.06 12.53
N ILE A 94 2.53 3.11 11.89
CA ILE A 94 2.73 2.75 10.49
C ILE A 94 1.58 3.31 9.68
N VAL A 95 1.91 4.08 8.64
CA VAL A 95 0.95 4.63 7.68
C VAL A 95 1.20 4.02 6.32
N LEU A 96 0.20 3.32 5.79
CA LEU A 96 0.20 2.87 4.40
C LEU A 96 -0.24 4.04 3.52
N SER A 97 0.67 4.58 2.70
CA SER A 97 0.43 5.80 1.93
C SER A 97 -0.58 5.65 0.80
N GLY A 98 -0.88 4.41 0.39
CA GLY A 98 -1.72 4.09 -0.76
C GLY A 98 -0.96 3.27 -1.80
N SER A 99 -1.71 2.73 -2.76
CA SER A 99 -1.17 1.79 -3.75
C SER A 99 -0.44 2.50 -4.89
N LEU A 100 0.74 1.97 -5.26
CA LEU A 100 1.52 2.42 -6.41
C LEU A 100 1.10 1.72 -7.71
N VAL A 101 0.38 0.59 -7.61
CA VAL A 101 -0.08 -0.24 -8.73
C VAL A 101 -1.57 -0.58 -8.60
N PRO A 102 -2.24 -0.99 -9.68
CA PRO A 102 -3.60 -1.52 -9.59
C PRO A 102 -3.66 -2.78 -8.70
N LEU A 103 -4.81 -2.98 -8.06
CA LEU A 103 -5.09 -4.21 -7.31
C LEU A 103 -5.09 -5.42 -8.25
N ALA A 104 -4.65 -6.56 -7.72
CA ALA A 104 -4.69 -7.84 -8.42
C ALA A 104 -5.31 -8.92 -7.53
N PRO A 105 -6.10 -9.84 -8.10
CA PRO A 105 -6.69 -10.93 -7.32
C PRO A 105 -5.61 -11.92 -6.87
N ALA A 106 -5.69 -12.32 -5.60
CA ALA A 106 -4.90 -13.39 -5.01
C ALA A 106 -5.76 -14.64 -4.81
N SER A 107 -5.16 -15.81 -4.94
CA SER A 107 -5.78 -17.12 -4.72
C SER A 107 -4.82 -18.02 -3.94
N ALA A 108 -5.36 -19.06 -3.31
CA ALA A 108 -4.55 -20.04 -2.59
C ALA A 108 -3.47 -20.63 -3.52
N GLY A 109 -2.23 -20.66 -3.04
CA GLY A 109 -1.04 -21.08 -3.81
C GLY A 109 -0.30 -19.94 -4.51
N ASP A 110 -0.89 -18.74 -4.64
CA ASP A 110 -0.21 -17.62 -5.27
C ASP A 110 0.96 -17.09 -4.44
N HIS A 111 2.02 -16.69 -5.15
CA HIS A 111 3.18 -16.00 -4.60
C HIS A 111 3.33 -14.66 -5.30
N PHE A 112 3.32 -13.58 -4.51
CA PHE A 112 3.57 -12.23 -4.99
C PHE A 112 4.92 -11.75 -4.47
N THR A 113 5.68 -11.10 -5.35
CA THR A 113 6.91 -10.37 -5.01
C THR A 113 6.78 -8.95 -5.51
N MET A 114 7.34 -7.99 -4.77
CA MET A 114 7.55 -6.63 -5.27
C MET A 114 9.00 -6.23 -5.07
N SER A 115 9.53 -5.44 -6.00
CA SER A 115 10.75 -4.68 -5.84
C SER A 115 10.44 -3.20 -6.01
N ILE A 116 11.00 -2.36 -5.12
CA ILE A 116 10.90 -0.92 -5.18
C ILE A 116 12.32 -0.36 -5.24
N ASP A 117 12.64 0.35 -6.33
CA ASP A 117 13.97 0.86 -6.58
C ASP A 117 14.45 1.76 -5.43
N GLY A 118 15.57 1.37 -4.79
CA GLY A 118 16.15 2.10 -3.66
C GLY A 118 15.47 1.88 -2.30
N LEU A 119 14.32 1.21 -2.23
CA LEU A 119 13.59 0.93 -0.98
C LEU A 119 13.70 -0.54 -0.53
N GLY A 120 13.91 -1.47 -1.47
CA GLY A 120 14.05 -2.90 -1.20
C GLY A 120 12.92 -3.73 -1.83
N SER A 121 12.62 -4.89 -1.25
CA SER A 121 11.60 -5.81 -1.75
C SER A 121 10.73 -6.37 -0.63
N ALA A 122 9.54 -6.85 -0.98
CA ALA A 122 8.66 -7.60 -0.11
C ALA A 122 8.07 -8.80 -0.87
N GLU A 123 7.65 -9.83 -0.15
CA GLU A 123 6.97 -10.99 -0.73
C GLU A 123 5.84 -11.49 0.16
N VAL A 124 4.84 -12.13 -0.43
CA VAL A 124 3.75 -12.78 0.30
C VAL A 124 3.29 -14.05 -0.43
N ARG A 125 3.04 -15.12 0.33
CA ARG A 125 2.52 -16.39 -0.18
C ARG A 125 1.15 -16.68 0.42
N PHE A 126 0.18 -16.91 -0.43
CA PHE A 126 -1.18 -17.28 -0.03
C PHE A 126 -1.25 -18.81 0.11
N ARG A 127 -1.71 -19.29 1.27
CA ARG A 127 -1.80 -20.72 1.60
C ARG A 127 -3.25 -21.13 1.80
#